data_AF-A0A959WG44-F1
#
_entry.id   AF-A0A959WG44-F1
#
_cell.length_a   1.000
_cell.length_b   1.000
_cell.length_c   1.000
_cell.angle_alpha   90.00
_cell.angle_beta   90.00
_cell.angle_gamma   90.00
#
_symmetry.space_group_name_H-M   'P 1'
#
loop_
_entity.id
_entity.type
_entity.pdbx_description
1 polymer ?
#
loop_
_entity_poly.entity_id
_entity_poly.type
_entity_poly.pdbx_seq_one_letter_code
_entity_poly.pdbx_strand_id
1 'polypeptide(L)' 'MPEVTISQNATPEEAAAIAAAVQRFNTDTTVVVAEKGSGMDPWLKAALEEGVSAKEVFGPGQPFGTF' A
#
# COMPACT_ATOMS: atom_id res chain seq x y z
N MET A 1 -2.81 -9.70 6.82
CA MET A 1 -3.69 -8.82 6.03
C MET A 1 -3.54 -7.42 6.61
N PRO A 2 -3.20 -6.38 5.83
CA PRO A 2 -3.13 -5.03 6.36
C PRO A 2 -4.53 -4.60 6.81
N GLU A 3 -4.64 -4.10 8.05
CA GLU A 3 -5.89 -3.63 8.63
C GLU A 3 -6.15 -2.20 8.13
N VAL A 4 -7.23 -2.00 7.38
CA VAL A 4 -7.62 -0.69 6.86
C VAL A 4 -8.63 -0.08 7.84
N THR A 5 -8.19 0.94 8.59
CA THR A 5 -9.06 1.69 9.51
C THR A 5 -9.59 2.95 8.82
N ILE A 6 -10.89 2.98 8.49
CA ILE A 6 -11.55 4.16 7.90
C ILE A 6 -12.29 4.91 9.02
N SER A 7 -11.79 6.09 9.38
CA SER A 7 -12.49 7.00 10.31
C SER A 7 -13.52 7.81 9.52
N GLN A 8 -14.78 7.38 9.56
CA GLN A 8 -15.91 8.06 8.92
C GLN A 8 -17.05 8.20 9.93
N ASN A 9 -17.62 9.41 10.03
CA ASN A 9 -18.83 9.64 10.80
C ASN A 9 -20.04 9.16 9.98
N ALA A 10 -20.18 7.84 9.89
CA ALA A 10 -21.26 7.17 9.18
C ALA A 10 -22.29 6.64 10.17
N THR A 11 -23.56 6.68 9.80
CA THR A 11 -24.60 5.93 10.52
C THR A 11 -24.32 4.42 10.45
N PRO A 12 -24.88 3.60 11.36
CA PRO A 12 -24.67 2.15 11.33
C PRO A 12 -25.05 1.49 10.00
N GLU A 13 -26.09 2.02 9.33
CA GLU A 13 -26.54 1.55 8.02
C GLU A 13 -25.53 1.87 6.93
N GLU A 14 -25.02 3.11 6.88
CA GLU A 14 -24.00 3.53 5.93
C GLU A 14 -22.68 2.76 6.13
N ALA A 15 -22.26 2.56 7.38
CA ALA A 15 -21.07 1.78 7.68
C ALA A 15 -21.19 0.33 7.19
N ALA A 16 -22.37 -0.29 7.34
CA ALA A 16 -22.63 -1.64 6.84
C ALA A 16 -22.61 -1.70 5.31
N ALA A 17 -23.19 -0.71 4.63
CA ALA A 17 -23.17 -0.62 3.17
C ALA A 17 -21.73 -0.50 2.63
N ILE A 18 -20.90 0.30 3.30
CA ILE A 18 -19.50 0.52 2.91
C ILE A 18 -18.67 -0.75 3.15
N ALA A 19 -18.84 -1.42 4.30
CA ALA A 19 -18.18 -2.68 4.58
C ALA A 19 -18.53 -3.75 3.54
N ALA A 20 -19.80 -3.87 3.16
CA ALA A 20 -20.25 -4.80 2.13
C ALA A 20 -19.67 -4.47 0.75
N ALA A 21 -19.59 -3.18 0.39
CA ALA A 21 -19.00 -2.75 -0.87
C ALA A 21 -17.50 -3.06 -0.94
N VAL A 22 -16.75 -2.81 0.14
CA VAL A 22 -15.31 -3.13 0.22
C VAL A 22 -15.07 -4.63 0.13
N GLN A 23 -15.89 -5.45 0.79
CA GLN A 23 -15.78 -6.91 0.70
C GLN A 23 -15.99 -7.42 -0.73
N ARG A 24 -17.06 -6.95 -1.40
CA ARG A 24 -17.34 -7.31 -2.80
C ARG A 24 -16.22 -6.88 -3.72
N PHE A 25 -15.76 -5.63 -3.60
CA PHE A 25 -14.64 -5.11 -4.36
C PHE A 25 -13.41 -6.01 -4.20
N ASN A 26 -13.03 -6.32 -2.95
CA ASN A 26 -11.90 -7.19 -2.69
C ASN A 26 -12.07 -8.55 -3.36
N THR A 27 -13.24 -9.18 -3.27
CA THR A 27 -13.50 -10.46 -3.96
C THR A 27 -13.38 -10.33 -5.47
N ASP A 28 -14.04 -9.34 -6.07
CA ASP A 28 -14.10 -9.14 -7.52
C ASP A 28 -12.74 -8.74 -8.12
N THR A 29 -11.91 -8.04 -7.35
CA THR A 29 -10.61 -7.52 -7.80
C THR A 29 -9.42 -8.27 -7.22
N THR A 30 -9.63 -9.41 -6.54
CA THR A 30 -8.50 -10.22 -6.08
C THR A 30 -7.79 -10.81 -7.30
N VAL A 31 -6.75 -10.11 -7.75
CA VAL A 31 -5.76 -10.68 -8.67
C VAL A 31 -4.92 -11.64 -7.83
N VAL A 32 -4.81 -12.90 -8.27
CA VAL A 32 -3.89 -13.87 -7.68
C VAL A 32 -2.49 -13.25 -7.76
N VAL A 33 -1.95 -12.83 -6.61
CA VAL A 33 -0.56 -12.39 -6.52
C VAL A 33 0.28 -13.60 -6.90
N ALA A 34 0.90 -13.53 -8.08
CA ALA A 34 1.90 -14.50 -8.48
C ALA A 34 2.92 -14.59 -7.35
N GLU A 35 3.19 -15.81 -6.89
CA GLU A 35 4.14 -16.08 -5.82
C GLU A 35 5.42 -15.29 -6.11
N LYS A 36 5.83 -14.42 -5.17
CA LYS A 36 7.00 -13.58 -5.34
C LYS A 36 8.17 -14.51 -5.59
N GLY A 37 8.63 -14.59 -6.84
CA GLY A 37 9.72 -15.46 -7.22
C GLY A 37 10.91 -15.23 -6.29
N SER A 38 11.63 -16.30 -5.93
CA SER A 38 12.77 -16.28 -5.00
C SER A 38 14.01 -15.53 -5.53
N GLY A 39 13.80 -14.52 -6.37
CA GLY A 39 14.83 -13.68 -6.98
C GLY A 39 14.80 -12.26 -6.43
N MET A 40 15.84 -11.51 -6.77
CA MET A 40 15.91 -10.06 -6.52
C MET A 40 14.74 -9.38 -7.25
N ASP A 41 14.03 -8.50 -6.54
CA ASP A 41 12.98 -7.67 -7.14
C ASP A 41 13.57 -6.86 -8.33
N PRO A 42 12.91 -6.84 -9.50
CA PRO A 42 13.46 -6.21 -10.70
C PRO A 42 13.67 -4.70 -10.54
N TRP A 43 12.83 -4.04 -9.73
CA TRP A 43 12.99 -2.61 -9.44
C TRP A 43 14.12 -2.37 -8.44
N LEU A 44 14.29 -3.26 -7.47
CA LEU A 44 15.45 -3.22 -6.57
C LEU A 44 16.76 -3.41 -7.33
N LYS A 45 16.81 -4.37 -8.27
CA LYS A 45 17.98 -4.57 -9.13
C LYS A 45 18.28 -3.30 -9.94
N ALA A 46 17.28 -2.72 -10.60
CA ALA A 46 17.44 -1.49 -11.35
C ALA A 46 17.92 -0.32 -10.47
N ALA A 47 17.37 -0.15 -9.27
CA ALA A 47 17.78 0.91 -8.34
C ALA A 47 19.25 0.78 -7.90
N LEU A 48 19.76 -0.45 -7.76
CA LEU A 48 21.17 -0.73 -7.47
C LEU A 48 22.07 -0.46 -8.68
N GLU A 49 21.64 -0.85 -9.88
CA GLU A 49 22.39 -0.60 -11.13
C GLU A 49 22.46 0.90 -11.47
N GLU A 50 21.38 1.64 -11.22
CA GLU A 50 21.28 3.09 -11.47
C GLU A 50 21.84 3.95 -10.30
N GLY A 51 22.28 3.33 -9.20
CA GLY A 51 22.82 4.04 -8.04
C GLY A 51 21.80 4.87 -7.24
N VAL A 52 20.49 4.66 -7.47
CA VAL A 52 19.39 5.41 -6.81
C VAL A 52 19.20 4.96 -5.35
N SER A 53 19.70 3.78 -4.98
CA SER A 53 19.60 3.22 -3.61
C SER A 53 20.44 3.95 -2.56
N ALA A 54 21.16 5.02 -2.93
CA ALA A 54 22.04 5.79 -2.03
C ALA A 54 21.50 7.18 -1.67
N LYS A 55 20.19 7.32 -1.42
CA LYS A 55 19.62 8.53 -0.82
C LYS A 55 18.85 8.20 0.44
N GLU A 56 19.61 7.96 1.51
CA GLU A 56 19.23 8.08 2.92
C GLU A 56 18.04 7.24 3.40
N VAL A 57 18.11 6.79 4.66
CA VAL A 57 16.93 6.29 5.35
C VAL A 57 15.95 7.45 5.39
N PHE A 58 14.76 7.27 4.82
CA PHE A 58 13.62 8.12 5.13
C PHE A 58 13.31 7.94 6.62
N GLY A 59 14.04 8.67 7.46
CA GLY A 59 13.96 8.69 8.91
C GLY A 59 13.08 9.84 9.41
N PRO A 60 12.72 9.85 10.69
CA PRO A 60 11.68 10.73 11.21
C PRO A 60 12.20 12.16 11.32
N GLY A 61 11.75 13.05 10.43
CA GLY A 61 12.17 14.44 10.49
C GLY A 61 11.61 15.44 9.48
N GLN A 62 10.59 15.08 8.69
CA GLN A 62 9.96 15.89 7.63
C GLN A 62 10.58 15.69 6.23
N PRO A 63 9.86 15.04 5.31
CA PRO A 63 10.34 14.77 3.96
C PRO A 63 10.15 15.92 2.96
N PHE A 64 9.38 16.93 3.31
CA PHE A 64 9.16 18.11 2.49
C PHE A 64 9.22 19.33 3.40
N GLY A 65 10.17 20.23 3.13
CA GLY A 65 10.41 21.43 3.93
C GLY A 65 9.18 22.33 4.07
N THR A 66 9.21 23.22 5.06
CA THR A 66 8.21 24.27 5.28
C THR A 66 8.17 25.25 4.11
N PHE A 67 7.08 25.21 3.35
CA PHE A 67 6.62 26.35 2.55
C PHE A 67 5.68 27.21 3.40
#